data_AF-X1KYH6-F1
#
_entry.id   AF-X1KYH6-F1
#
_cell.length_a   1.000
_cell.length_b   1.000
_cell.length_c   1.000
_cell.angle_alpha   90.00
_cell.angle_beta   90.00
_cell.angle_gamma   90.00
#
_symmetry.space_group_name_H-M   'P 1'
#
loop_
_entity.id
_entity.type
_entity.pdbx_description
1 polymer ?
#
loop_
_entity_poly.entity_id
_entity_poly.type
_entity_poly.pdbx_seq_one_letter_code
_entity_poly.pdbx_strand_id
1 'polypeptide(L)'
;PPSRLSPPGSKLTLADLDWIGDKTPMTICDVRVSPNNSVKPNVGAGELADALNRVLPFTATDDARPILQCVNLIAKEGKLTLVSADGFRLAIISLDYDDGEGQALLNAGELKGVANALRRAKRARVSFEPGGESLD
;
A
#
# COMPACT_ATOMS: atom_id res chain seq x y z
N PRO A 1 25.31 10.21 -45.14
CA PRO A 1 24.01 10.82 -44.76
C PRO A 1 22.88 9.76 -44.70
N PRO A 2 21.79 9.94 -43.92
CA PRO A 2 21.57 10.79 -42.73
C PRO A 2 21.07 9.96 -41.50
N SER A 3 21.46 10.32 -40.27
CA SER A 3 20.69 10.96 -39.18
C SER A 3 19.62 10.11 -38.45
N ARG A 4 19.73 10.00 -37.11
CA ARG A 4 18.83 10.64 -36.12
C ARG A 4 19.25 10.34 -34.66
N LEU A 5 19.25 11.38 -33.83
CA LEU A 5 19.56 11.40 -32.40
C LEU A 5 18.60 10.53 -31.56
N SER A 6 19.12 9.93 -30.48
CA SER A 6 18.38 9.68 -29.23
C SER A 6 19.11 10.36 -28.06
N PRO A 7 18.40 10.95 -27.07
CA PRO A 7 19.05 11.65 -25.97
C PRO A 7 19.58 10.67 -24.91
N PRO A 8 20.66 11.01 -24.18
CA PRO A 8 21.18 10.18 -23.10
C PRO A 8 20.25 10.26 -21.89
N GLY A 9 19.70 9.10 -21.51
CA GLY A 9 19.02 8.91 -20.24
C GLY A 9 19.95 9.27 -19.09
N SER A 10 19.49 10.15 -18.21
CA SER A 10 20.13 10.43 -16.94
C SER A 10 20.19 9.14 -16.13
N LYS A 11 21.40 8.59 -15.99
CA LYS A 11 21.75 7.60 -14.97
C LYS A 11 21.41 8.19 -13.59
N LEU A 12 20.43 7.60 -12.92
CA LEU A 12 20.36 7.60 -11.46
C LEU A 12 20.79 6.21 -10.99
N THR A 13 22.11 6.02 -10.93
CA THR A 13 22.69 4.98 -10.08
C THR A 13 22.64 5.50 -8.66
N LEU A 14 21.61 5.13 -7.91
CA LEU A 14 21.75 5.02 -6.47
C LEU A 14 21.60 3.54 -6.15
N ALA A 15 22.76 2.91 -6.04
CA ALA A 15 22.88 1.58 -5.50
C ALA A 15 22.57 1.60 -4.00
N ASP A 16 22.15 0.44 -3.54
CA ASP A 16 22.27 -0.08 -2.18
C ASP A 16 21.13 0.23 -1.20
N LEU A 17 20.16 -0.69 -1.31
CA LEU A 17 19.27 -1.29 -0.32
C LEU A 17 19.89 -1.59 1.07
N ASP A 18 20.73 -0.71 1.62
CA ASP A 18 21.51 -0.95 2.85
C ASP A 18 20.71 -0.81 4.15
N TRP A 19 19.38 -0.88 4.10
CA TRP A 19 18.54 -0.93 5.30
C TRP A 19 17.30 -1.79 5.11
N ILE A 20 17.48 -3.07 4.78
CA ILE A 20 16.42 -4.06 4.96
C ILE A 20 17.04 -5.26 5.67
N GLY A 21 16.93 -5.28 7.00
CA GLY A 21 17.33 -6.42 7.82
C GLY A 21 16.39 -7.62 7.64
N ASP A 22 16.94 -8.81 7.85
CA ASP A 22 16.40 -10.16 7.56
C ASP A 22 15.08 -10.58 8.26
N LYS A 23 14.22 -9.67 8.72
CA LYS A 23 13.08 -10.01 9.61
C LYS A 23 11.70 -9.52 9.21
N THR A 24 11.47 -9.14 7.96
CA THR A 24 10.11 -8.89 7.47
C THR A 24 9.90 -9.55 6.12
N PRO A 25 9.22 -10.72 6.04
CA PRO A 25 8.73 -11.23 4.76
C PRO A 25 7.66 -10.26 4.27
N MET A 26 8.01 -9.39 3.32
CA MET A 26 7.11 -8.38 2.77
C MET A 26 6.28 -9.00 1.65
N THR A 27 5.02 -9.31 1.94
CA THR A 27 4.02 -9.69 0.94
C THR A 27 3.61 -8.41 0.19
N ILE A 28 3.71 -8.42 -1.14
CA ILE A 28 3.29 -7.31 -2.01
C ILE A 28 1.76 -7.19 -1.95
N CYS A 29 1.25 -5.97 -1.83
CA CYS A 29 -0.18 -5.69 -1.89
C CYS A 29 -0.52 -4.85 -3.11
N ASP A 30 -1.12 -5.50 -4.09
CA ASP A 30 -1.66 -4.83 -5.28
C ASP A 30 -3.13 -4.45 -5.04
N VAL A 31 -3.40 -3.16 -4.86
CA VAL A 31 -4.77 -2.63 -4.81
C VAL A 31 -5.21 -2.23 -6.22
N ARG A 32 -5.97 -3.10 -6.89
CA ARG A 32 -6.49 -2.85 -8.25
C ARG A 32 -7.83 -2.13 -8.22
N VAL A 33 -7.88 -0.90 -8.73
CA VAL A 33 -9.11 -0.10 -8.86
C VAL A 33 -9.53 -0.02 -10.33
N SER A 34 -10.66 -0.66 -10.68
CA SER A 34 -11.18 -0.71 -12.05
C SER A 34 -12.61 -0.17 -12.13
N PRO A 35 -12.94 0.69 -13.12
CA PRO A 35 -14.32 1.13 -13.38
C PRO A 35 -15.24 0.02 -13.94
N ASN A 36 -14.66 -1.07 -14.47
CA ASN A 36 -15.36 -2.19 -15.11
C ASN A 36 -15.51 -3.43 -14.21
N ASN A 37 -16.57 -4.20 -14.48
CA ASN A 37 -17.15 -5.30 -13.68
C ASN A 37 -16.28 -6.55 -13.41
N SER A 38 -14.96 -6.50 -13.61
CA SER A 38 -14.12 -7.72 -13.63
C SER A 38 -13.64 -8.20 -12.25
N VAL A 39 -13.89 -7.46 -11.17
CA VAL A 39 -13.39 -7.80 -9.83
C VAL A 39 -14.54 -8.12 -8.87
N LYS A 40 -14.48 -9.28 -8.21
CA LYS A 40 -15.35 -9.64 -7.09
C LYS A 40 -14.93 -8.78 -5.89
N PRO A 41 -15.78 -7.87 -5.39
CA PRO A 41 -15.44 -7.04 -4.25
C PRO A 41 -15.42 -7.91 -2.99
N ASN A 42 -14.42 -7.69 -2.15
CA ASN A 42 -14.29 -8.32 -0.84
C ASN A 42 -14.34 -7.30 0.31
N VAL A 43 -14.33 -6.00 -0.01
CA VAL A 43 -14.46 -4.89 0.92
C VAL A 43 -15.27 -3.76 0.29
N GLY A 44 -16.00 -3.00 1.12
CA GLY A 44 -16.74 -1.82 0.66
C GLY A 44 -15.80 -0.70 0.20
N ALA A 45 -15.94 -0.23 -1.04
CA ALA A 45 -15.06 0.80 -1.59
C ALA A 45 -15.15 2.14 -0.83
N GLY A 46 -16.36 2.56 -0.47
CA GLY A 46 -16.59 3.77 0.34
C GLY A 46 -16.07 3.62 1.76
N GLU A 47 -16.33 2.48 2.39
CA GLU A 47 -15.86 2.16 3.75
C GLU A 47 -14.34 2.11 3.83
N LEU A 48 -13.69 1.48 2.84
CA LEU A 48 -12.23 1.45 2.74
C LEU A 48 -11.66 2.86 2.54
N ALA A 49 -12.31 3.69 1.71
CA ALA A 49 -11.88 5.07 1.52
C ALA A 49 -12.00 5.89 2.82
N ASP A 50 -13.08 5.72 3.57
CA ASP A 50 -13.30 6.42 4.83
C ASP A 50 -12.35 5.92 5.92
N ALA A 51 -12.08 4.62 5.97
CA ALA A 51 -11.07 4.05 6.86
C ALA A 51 -9.69 4.62 6.56
N LEU A 52 -9.27 4.66 5.28
CA LEU A 52 -8.01 5.26 4.85
C LEU A 52 -7.92 6.74 5.25
N ASN A 53 -8.96 7.53 5.00
CA ASN A 53 -8.97 8.95 5.37
C ASN A 53 -8.88 9.19 6.88
N ARG A 54 -9.29 8.22 7.71
CA ARG A 54 -9.17 8.30 9.17
C ARG A 54 -7.80 7.90 9.68
N VAL A 55 -7.11 6.95 9.03
CA VAL A 55 -5.78 6.48 9.46
C VAL A 55 -4.63 7.33 8.89
N LEU A 56 -4.77 7.86 7.68
CA LEU A 56 -3.71 8.64 7.00
C LEU A 56 -3.20 9.87 7.78
N PRO A 57 -4.01 10.61 8.56
CA PRO A 57 -3.51 11.74 9.35
C PRO A 57 -2.57 11.35 10.50
N PHE A 58 -2.51 10.07 10.86
CA PHE A 58 -1.71 9.55 11.98
C PHE A 58 -0.36 8.98 11.53
N THR A 59 0.01 9.09 10.26
CA THR A 59 1.34 8.69 9.78
C THR A 59 2.36 9.80 10.02
N ALA A 60 3.59 9.44 10.36
CA ALA A 60 4.67 10.40 10.52
C ALA A 60 4.92 11.18 9.22
N THR A 61 5.29 12.45 9.34
CA THR A 61 5.71 13.31 8.21
C THR A 61 7.21 13.57 8.21
N ASP A 62 7.92 13.07 9.23
CA ASP A 62 9.36 13.22 9.39
C ASP A 62 10.09 12.07 8.69
N ASP A 63 11.16 12.39 7.98
CA ASP A 63 11.98 11.44 7.24
C ASP A 63 12.94 10.67 8.13
N ALA A 64 13.10 11.06 9.40
CA ALA A 64 13.93 10.32 10.35
C ALA A 64 13.40 8.90 10.64
N ARG A 65 12.11 8.63 10.37
CA ARG A 65 11.43 7.36 10.68
C ARG A 65 10.54 6.91 9.52
N PRO A 66 11.12 6.44 8.39
CA PRO A 66 10.39 6.13 7.17
C PRO A 66 9.31 5.05 7.34
N ILE A 67 9.50 4.09 8.25
CA ILE A 67 8.52 3.03 8.53
C ILE A 67 7.21 3.61 9.10
N LEU A 68 7.28 4.70 9.86
CA LEU A 68 6.10 5.37 10.44
C LEU A 68 5.35 6.23 9.43
N GLN A 69 5.90 6.43 8.22
CA GLN A 69 5.20 7.05 7.10
C GLN A 69 4.29 6.06 6.36
N CYS A 70 4.30 4.78 6.74
CA CYS A 70 3.49 3.74 6.15
C CYS A 70 2.24 3.42 6.99
N VAL A 71 1.22 2.90 6.33
CA VAL A 71 0.05 2.27 6.96
C VAL A 71 0.24 0.76 6.85
N ASN A 72 0.10 0.06 7.97
CA ASN A 72 0.16 -1.39 8.05
C ASN A 72 -1.25 -1.96 7.82
N LEU A 73 -1.39 -2.76 6.77
CA LEU A 73 -2.59 -3.50 6.42
C LEU A 73 -2.41 -4.94 6.86
N ILE A 74 -3.29 -5.42 7.73
CA ILE A 74 -3.26 -6.79 8.26
C ILE A 74 -4.61 -7.44 7.96
N ALA A 75 -4.64 -8.43 7.08
CA ALA A 75 -5.77 -9.31 6.89
C ALA A 75 -5.59 -10.58 7.73
N LYS A 76 -6.46 -10.78 8.72
CA LYS A 76 -6.47 -11.97 9.56
C LYS A 76 -7.87 -12.21 10.13
N GLU A 77 -8.26 -13.46 10.34
CA GLU A 77 -9.52 -13.82 11.02
C GLU A 77 -10.77 -13.16 10.38
N GLY A 78 -10.79 -13.00 9.06
CA GLY A 78 -11.90 -12.40 8.34
C GLY A 78 -12.00 -10.87 8.49
N LYS A 79 -10.92 -10.20 8.93
CA LYS A 79 -10.87 -8.74 9.11
C LYS A 79 -9.64 -8.13 8.47
N LEU A 80 -9.84 -6.99 7.82
CA LEU A 80 -8.77 -6.12 7.34
C LEU A 80 -8.56 -5.00 8.36
N THR A 81 -7.42 -5.01 9.02
CA THR A 81 -7.01 -4.01 10.00
C THR A 81 -6.01 -3.05 9.38
N LEU A 82 -6.33 -1.77 9.44
CA LEU A 82 -5.49 -0.64 9.03
C LEU A 82 -4.89 -0.01 10.28
N VAL A 83 -3.55 0.07 10.35
CA VAL A 83 -2.82 0.63 11.48
C VAL A 83 -1.87 1.72 11.01
N SER A 84 -1.91 2.88 11.63
CA SER A 84 -0.96 3.97 11.40
C SER A 84 -0.52 4.62 12.70
N ALA A 85 0.73 5.07 12.76
CA ALA A 85 1.30 5.71 13.94
C ALA A 85 2.37 6.74 13.56
N ASP A 86 2.48 7.81 14.37
CA ASP A 86 3.47 8.90 14.21
C ASP A 86 4.52 8.92 15.35
N GLY A 87 4.41 7.97 16.28
CA GLY A 87 5.22 7.86 17.49
C GLY A 87 4.65 8.55 18.73
N PHE A 88 3.56 9.31 18.59
CA PHE A 88 2.82 9.93 19.69
C PHE A 88 1.38 9.43 19.76
N ARG A 89 0.81 9.08 18.62
CA ARG A 89 -0.59 8.71 18.42
C ARG A 89 -0.65 7.47 17.53
N LEU A 90 -1.71 6.67 17.74
CA LEU A 90 -1.96 5.41 17.03
C LEU A 90 -3.42 5.40 16.58
N ALA A 91 -3.67 5.08 15.31
CA ALA A 91 -5.00 4.84 14.79
C ALA A 91 -5.11 3.41 14.28
N ILE A 92 -6.17 2.72 14.70
CA ILE A 92 -6.50 1.35 14.29
C ILE A 92 -7.95 1.34 13.83
N ILE A 93 -8.18 0.81 12.63
CA ILE A 93 -9.53 0.58 12.08
C ILE A 93 -9.59 -0.83 11.53
N SER A 94 -10.67 -1.54 11.83
CA SER A 94 -10.93 -2.87 11.28
C SER A 94 -12.18 -2.83 10.40
N LEU A 95 -12.10 -3.51 9.26
CA LEU A 95 -13.17 -3.72 8.30
C LEU A 95 -13.36 -5.22 8.11
N ASP A 96 -14.55 -5.63 7.67
CA ASP A 96 -14.79 -7.02 7.29
C ASP A 96 -14.04 -7.35 5.99
N TYR A 97 -13.40 -8.52 5.94
CA TYR A 97 -12.54 -8.94 4.83
C TYR A 97 -12.59 -10.45 4.63
N ASP A 98 -12.82 -10.91 3.41
CA ASP A 98 -13.12 -12.31 3.12
C ASP A 98 -12.22 -12.93 2.03
N ASP A 99 -10.94 -12.53 1.98
CA ASP A 99 -10.01 -12.98 0.92
C ASP A 99 -8.63 -13.34 1.50
N GLY A 100 -8.62 -14.32 2.40
CA GLY A 100 -7.41 -14.92 2.97
C GLY A 100 -6.74 -14.13 4.09
N GLU A 101 -5.48 -14.48 4.38
CA GLU A 101 -4.63 -13.79 5.34
C GLU A 101 -3.44 -13.14 4.64
N GLY A 102 -2.95 -12.03 5.18
CA GLY A 102 -1.79 -11.35 4.63
C GLY A 102 -1.46 -10.08 5.39
N GLN A 103 -0.26 -9.56 5.17
CA GLN A 103 0.19 -8.32 5.76
C GLN A 103 1.03 -7.52 4.76
N ALA A 104 0.81 -6.21 4.71
CA ALA A 104 1.65 -5.31 3.92
C ALA A 104 1.76 -3.93 4.56
N LEU A 105 2.88 -3.27 4.32
CA LEU A 105 3.12 -1.87 4.65
C LEU A 105 3.08 -1.04 3.38
N LEU A 106 2.19 -0.05 3.34
CA LEU A 106 2.01 0.82 2.18
C LEU A 106 2.28 2.27 2.57
N ASN A 107 3.01 3.02 1.75
CA ASN A 107 3.34 4.40 2.04
C ASN A 107 2.07 5.27 2.04
N ALA A 108 1.96 6.19 3.02
CA ALA A 108 0.82 7.09 3.14
C ALA A 108 0.61 7.96 1.89
N GLY A 109 1.68 8.36 1.21
CA GLY A 109 1.65 9.13 -0.03
C GLY A 109 0.90 8.42 -1.15
N GLU A 110 1.17 7.13 -1.34
CA GLU A 110 0.48 6.30 -2.33
C GLU A 110 -0.98 6.08 -1.97
N LEU A 111 -1.24 5.81 -0.69
CA LEU A 111 -2.59 5.58 -0.18
C LEU A 111 -3.50 6.80 -0.26
N LYS A 112 -2.98 8.04 -0.22
CA LYS A 112 -3.76 9.25 -0.47
C LYS A 112 -4.35 9.26 -1.89
N GLY A 113 -3.59 8.79 -2.88
CA GLY A 113 -4.09 8.63 -4.25
C GLY A 113 -5.18 7.57 -4.34
N VAL A 114 -4.96 6.42 -3.70
CA VAL A 114 -5.89 5.30 -3.66
C VAL A 114 -7.20 5.68 -2.95
N ALA A 115 -7.16 6.34 -1.79
CA ALA A 115 -8.35 6.76 -1.05
C ALA A 115 -9.26 7.69 -1.89
N ASN A 116 -8.65 8.62 -2.63
CA ASN A 116 -9.38 9.51 -3.54
C ASN A 116 -10.00 8.76 -4.73
N ALA A 117 -9.33 7.73 -5.25
CA ALA A 117 -9.87 6.88 -6.30
C ALA A 117 -11.03 6.02 -5.79
N LEU A 118 -10.89 5.44 -4.59
CA LEU A 118 -11.90 4.59 -3.95
C LEU A 118 -13.22 5.32 -3.67
N ARG A 119 -13.19 6.63 -3.35
CA ARG A 119 -14.40 7.45 -3.19
C ARG A 119 -15.29 7.49 -4.43
N ARG A 120 -14.70 7.35 -5.62
CA ARG A 120 -15.42 7.32 -6.90
C ARG A 120 -15.63 5.90 -7.41
N ALA A 121 -14.93 4.92 -6.83
CA ALA A 121 -15.01 3.54 -7.24
C ALA A 121 -16.31 2.90 -6.73
N LYS A 122 -17.01 2.18 -7.60
CA LYS A 122 -18.20 1.41 -7.20
C LYS A 122 -17.83 0.15 -6.42
N ARG A 123 -16.63 -0.39 -6.64
CA ARG A 123 -16.18 -1.69 -6.13
C ARG A 123 -14.67 -1.63 -5.86
N ALA A 124 -14.24 -2.30 -4.80
CA ALA A 124 -12.84 -2.43 -4.43
C ALA A 124 -12.54 -3.91 -4.13
N ARG A 125 -11.34 -4.35 -4.51
CA ARG A 125 -10.79 -5.63 -4.08
C ARG A 125 -9.41 -5.38 -3.52
N VAL A 126 -9.16 -5.91 -2.33
CA VAL A 126 -7.84 -5.93 -1.70
C VAL A 126 -7.33 -7.37 -1.74
N SER A 127 -6.11 -7.59 -2.20
CA SER A 127 -5.49 -8.92 -2.21
C SER A 127 -4.03 -8.80 -1.84
N PHE A 128 -3.53 -9.82 -1.16
CA PHE A 128 -2.13 -9.93 -0.74
C PHE A 128 -1.46 -10.98 -1.64
N GLU A 129 -0.37 -10.60 -2.31
CA GLU A 129 0.43 -11.50 -3.13
C GLU A 129 1.83 -11.67 -2.50
N PRO A 130 2.37 -12.89 -2.38
CA PRO A 130 3.74 -13.07 -1.89
C PRO A 130 4.70 -12.21 -2.74
N GLY A 131 5.50 -11.39 -2.07
CA GLY A 131 6.53 -10.60 -2.74
C GLY A 131 7.45 -11.56 -3.49
N GLY A 132 7.56 -11.41 -4.80
CA GLY A 132 8.39 -12.26 -5.63
C GLY A 132 9.87 -12.05 -5.33
N GLU A 133 10.37 -12.78 -4.34
CA GLU A 133 11.73 -13.31 -4.15
C GLU A 133 11.77 -13.92 -2.74
N SER A 134 11.27 -15.16 -2.64
CA SER A 134 11.69 -16.08 -1.58
C SER A 134 13.13 -16.45 -1.92
N LEU A 135 14.10 -15.73 -1.36
CA LEU A 135 15.50 -16.12 -1.40
C LEU A 135 15.68 -17.29 -0.42
N ASP A 136 15.57 -18.52 -0.94
CA ASP A 136 16.12 -19.73 -0.30
C ASP A 136 17.66 -19.70 -0.31
#